data_AF-A0A8J7LC50-F1
#
_entry.id   AF-A0A8J7LC50-F1
#
_cell.length_a   1.000
_cell.length_b   1.000
_cell.length_c   1.000
_cell.angle_alpha   90.00
_cell.angle_beta   90.00
_cell.angle_gamma   90.00
#
_symmetry.space_group_name_H-M   'P 1'
#
loop_
_entity.id
_entity.type
_entity.pdbx_description
1 polymer ?
#
loop_
_entity_poly.entity_id
_entity_poly.type
_entity_poly.pdbx_seq_one_letter_code
_entity_poly.pdbx_strand_id
1 'polypeptide(L)'
;MAQAVDASKNLPSDPRNREVVFPAGRDPQVGNLETPINSSPLVKWYINNLPAYRPGLSVGRRAIEIGAAHGYWIFGPFAKLGPLRNSDNANLAGLLSAIGLVVLLTAALSLYANTNPPKALASVTVPNPPADAFNSKESWNNFASSFLIGGIGGAVVAYFVTSNLGLIQGLFG
;
A
#
# COMPACT_ATOMS: atom_id res chain seq x y z
N MET A 1 6.10 51.62 20.38
CA MET A 1 4.85 50.95 19.97
C MET A 1 5.12 49.45 19.93
N ALA A 2 4.73 48.69 20.95
CA ALA A 2 4.75 47.24 20.87
C ALA A 2 3.73 46.83 19.79
N GLN A 3 4.20 46.12 18.77
CA GLN A 3 3.36 45.71 17.64
C GLN A 3 2.21 44.83 18.16
N ALA A 4 1.01 44.95 17.57
CA ALA A 4 -0.17 44.17 17.96
C ALA A 4 0.09 42.64 17.96
N VAL A 5 1.07 42.19 17.17
CA VAL A 5 1.57 40.80 17.13
C VAL A 5 2.25 40.35 18.43
N ASP A 6 2.89 41.25 19.18
CA ASP A 6 3.52 40.93 20.46
C ASP A 6 2.48 40.91 21.59
N ALA A 7 1.45 41.75 21.49
CA ALA A 7 0.32 41.76 22.42
C ALA A 7 -0.57 40.51 22.29
N SER A 8 -0.70 39.94 21.08
CA SER A 8 -1.57 38.79 20.84
C SER A 8 -0.95 37.43 21.16
N LYS A 9 0.36 37.35 21.39
CA LYS A 9 1.10 36.06 21.49
C LYS A 9 0.60 35.09 22.56
N ASN A 10 0.01 35.58 23.64
CA ASN A 10 -0.52 34.76 24.73
C ASN A 10 -2.04 34.53 24.63
N LEU A 11 -2.71 35.10 23.64
CA LEU A 11 -4.16 34.97 23.48
C LEU A 11 -4.51 33.64 22.78
N PRO A 12 -5.48 32.86 23.27
CA PRO A 12 -5.93 31.64 22.60
C PRO A 12 -6.56 31.90 21.22
N SER A 13 -7.02 33.13 20.98
CA SER A 13 -7.55 33.57 19.68
C SER A 13 -6.46 33.78 18.63
N ASP A 14 -5.19 33.87 19.03
CA ASP A 14 -4.07 33.97 18.11
C ASP A 14 -3.93 32.67 17.31
N PRO A 15 -3.95 32.72 15.96
CA PRO A 15 -3.80 31.53 15.13
C PRO A 15 -2.55 30.70 15.43
N ARG A 16 -1.48 31.32 15.96
CA ARG A 16 -0.24 30.63 16.34
C ARG A 16 -0.41 29.67 17.52
N ASN A 17 -1.41 29.91 18.37
CA ASN A 17 -1.69 29.11 19.57
C ASN A 17 -2.67 27.96 19.28
N ARG A 18 -3.06 27.75 18.02
CA ARG A 18 -3.84 26.58 17.60
C ARG A 18 -2.89 25.42 17.31
N GLU A 19 -2.73 24.55 18.30
CA GLU A 19 -1.92 23.35 18.17
C GLU A 19 -2.53 22.39 17.14
N VAL A 20 -1.65 21.70 16.41
CA VAL A 20 -2.01 20.71 15.37
C VAL A 20 -1.43 19.33 15.66
N VAL A 21 -0.69 19.21 16.75
CA VAL A 21 -0.10 17.97 17.23
C VAL A 21 -0.70 17.65 18.59
N PHE A 22 -1.28 16.47 18.74
CA PHE A 22 -1.94 16.05 19.96
C PHE A 22 -1.41 14.70 20.45
N PRO A 23 -1.53 14.37 21.74
CA PRO A 23 -1.23 13.02 22.22
C PRO A 23 -2.20 11.99 21.61
N ALA A 24 -1.69 10.82 21.23
CA ALA A 24 -2.49 9.76 20.64
C ALA A 24 -3.64 9.34 21.56
N GLY A 25 -4.88 9.39 21.06
CA GLY A 25 -6.03 8.89 21.80
C GLY A 25 -6.31 9.61 23.13
N ARG A 26 -5.82 10.85 23.28
CA ARG A 26 -5.87 11.65 24.53
C ARG A 26 -5.04 11.10 25.68
N ASP A 27 -4.14 10.16 25.43
CA ASP A 27 -3.21 9.61 26.43
C ASP A 27 -1.76 9.98 26.05
N PRO A 28 -1.11 10.90 26.80
CA PRO A 28 0.26 11.32 26.52
C PRO A 28 1.32 10.26 26.87
N GLN A 29 0.95 9.14 27.51
CA GLN A 29 1.85 8.04 27.83
C GLN A 29 2.03 7.08 26.63
N VAL A 30 1.12 7.14 25.65
CA VAL A 30 1.22 6.35 24.42
C VAL A 30 2.35 6.91 23.55
N GLY A 31 3.26 6.05 23.12
CA GLY A 31 4.39 6.39 22.26
C GLY A 31 4.02 6.73 20.81
N ASN A 32 3.00 7.56 20.60
CA ASN A 32 2.58 8.05 19.29
C ASN A 32 1.94 9.45 19.41
N LEU A 33 2.00 10.24 18.35
CA LEU A 33 1.45 11.60 18.30
C LEU A 33 0.44 11.71 17.16
N GLU A 34 -0.67 12.38 17.38
CA GLU A 34 -1.61 12.74 16.32
C GLU A 34 -1.05 13.96 15.58
N THR A 35 -0.67 13.75 14.33
CA THR A 35 -0.13 14.78 13.43
C THR A 35 -1.00 14.91 12.20
N PRO A 36 -0.91 16.01 11.43
CA PRO A 36 -1.64 16.12 10.16
C PRO A 36 -1.34 15.00 9.16
N ILE A 37 -0.18 14.33 9.29
CA ILE A 37 0.23 13.24 8.39
C ILE A 37 -0.41 11.90 8.77
N ASN A 38 -0.60 11.59 10.05
CA ASN A 38 -1.15 10.28 10.47
C ASN A 38 -2.61 10.35 10.93
N SER A 39 -3.09 11.51 11.38
CA SER A 39 -4.38 11.66 12.03
C SER A 39 -5.42 12.43 11.23
N SER A 40 -5.02 13.03 10.10
CA SER A 40 -5.93 13.83 9.27
C SER A 40 -7.06 12.98 8.67
N PRO A 41 -8.26 13.56 8.47
CA PRO A 41 -9.39 12.83 7.90
C PRO A 41 -9.10 12.20 6.53
N LEU A 42 -8.34 12.91 5.68
CA LEU A 42 -7.95 12.42 4.37
C LEU A 42 -7.05 11.19 4.44
N VAL A 43 -5.99 11.24 5.25
CA VAL A 43 -5.06 10.10 5.37
C VAL A 43 -5.74 8.92 6.05
N LYS A 44 -6.52 9.16 7.12
CA LYS A 44 -7.32 8.12 7.75
C LYS A 44 -8.27 7.48 6.73
N TRP A 45 -9.00 8.26 5.95
CA TRP A 45 -9.89 7.73 4.92
C TRP A 45 -9.12 6.91 3.88
N TYR A 46 -8.02 7.42 3.35
CA TYR A 46 -7.23 6.73 2.33
C TYR A 46 -6.68 5.40 2.85
N ILE A 47 -5.98 5.41 3.99
CA ILE A 47 -5.32 4.23 4.54
C ILE A 47 -6.34 3.19 5.01
N ASN A 48 -7.42 3.59 5.71
CA ASN A 48 -8.43 2.64 6.15
C ASN A 48 -9.23 2.02 4.99
N ASN A 49 -9.26 2.65 3.81
CA ASN A 49 -9.90 2.09 2.62
C ASN A 49 -8.95 1.33 1.68
N LEU A 50 -7.65 1.27 1.99
CA LEU A 50 -6.72 0.39 1.29
C LEU A 50 -7.11 -1.08 1.50
N PRO A 51 -6.82 -1.98 0.54
CA PRO A 51 -7.28 -3.37 0.62
C PRO A 51 -6.79 -4.10 1.88
N ALA A 52 -5.62 -3.71 2.41
CA ALA A 52 -5.10 -4.25 3.66
C ALA A 52 -6.03 -3.95 4.85
N TYR A 53 -6.63 -2.76 4.91
CA TYR A 53 -7.38 -2.30 6.09
C TYR A 53 -8.89 -2.16 5.86
N ARG A 54 -9.35 -2.21 4.60
CA ARG A 54 -10.76 -2.01 4.23
C ARG A 54 -11.69 -2.95 4.98
N PRO A 55 -12.75 -2.48 5.65
CA PRO A 55 -13.66 -3.36 6.36
C PRO A 55 -14.47 -4.26 5.39
N GLY A 56 -14.87 -5.44 5.86
CA GLY A 56 -15.77 -6.34 5.12
C GLY A 56 -15.16 -7.08 3.93
N LEU A 57 -13.83 -7.06 3.76
CA LEU A 57 -13.16 -7.85 2.73
C LEU A 57 -12.65 -9.19 3.28
N SER A 58 -12.92 -10.26 2.54
CA SER A 58 -12.28 -11.55 2.76
C SER A 58 -10.77 -11.47 2.47
N VAL A 59 -9.98 -12.31 3.14
CA VAL A 59 -8.51 -12.33 3.01
C VAL A 59 -8.06 -12.49 1.56
N GLY A 60 -8.68 -13.41 0.81
CA GLY A 60 -8.37 -13.60 -0.60
C GLY A 60 -8.66 -12.37 -1.45
N ARG A 61 -9.76 -11.64 -1.20
CA ARG A 61 -10.07 -10.42 -1.95
C ARG A 61 -9.04 -9.32 -1.70
N ARG A 62 -8.60 -9.15 -0.45
CA ARG A 62 -7.52 -8.21 -0.10
C ARG A 62 -6.26 -8.53 -0.87
N ALA A 63 -5.86 -9.80 -0.85
CA ALA A 63 -4.65 -10.29 -1.47
C ALA A 63 -4.66 -10.19 -3.00
N ILE A 64 -5.79 -10.46 -3.66
CA ILE A 64 -5.91 -10.29 -5.12
C ILE A 64 -5.74 -8.82 -5.51
N GLU A 65 -6.38 -7.89 -4.81
CA GLU A 65 -6.28 -6.45 -5.11
C GLU A 65 -4.84 -5.95 -4.91
N ILE A 66 -4.18 -6.40 -3.84
CA ILE A 66 -2.77 -6.08 -3.56
C ILE A 66 -1.85 -6.73 -4.59
N GLY A 67 -2.03 -8.01 -4.89
CA GLY A 67 -1.25 -8.76 -5.86
C GLY A 67 -1.34 -8.14 -7.24
N ALA A 68 -2.55 -7.85 -7.73
CA ALA A 68 -2.78 -7.22 -9.03
C ALA A 68 -2.07 -5.88 -9.16
N ALA A 69 -2.15 -5.03 -8.14
CA ALA A 69 -1.43 -3.76 -8.12
C ALA A 69 0.09 -3.97 -8.21
N HIS A 70 0.65 -4.89 -7.41
CA HIS A 70 2.10 -5.15 -7.39
C HIS A 70 2.59 -5.76 -8.70
N GLY A 71 1.91 -6.78 -9.22
CA GLY A 71 2.27 -7.41 -10.48
C GLY A 71 2.29 -6.42 -11.64
N TYR A 72 1.30 -5.51 -11.69
CA TYR A 72 1.19 -4.53 -12.76
C TYR A 72 2.36 -3.55 -12.80
N TRP A 73 2.75 -2.96 -11.66
CA TRP A 73 3.82 -1.96 -11.66
C TRP A 73 5.23 -2.60 -11.75
N ILE A 74 5.44 -3.77 -11.13
CA ILE A 74 6.74 -4.47 -11.12
C ILE A 74 7.23 -4.81 -12.53
N PHE A 75 6.32 -5.05 -13.48
CA PHE A 75 6.63 -5.28 -14.88
C PHE A 75 7.48 -4.14 -15.49
N GLY A 76 7.17 -2.88 -15.18
CA GLY A 76 7.76 -1.71 -15.81
C GLY A 76 9.29 -1.63 -15.70
N PRO A 77 9.86 -1.67 -14.47
CA PRO A 77 11.31 -1.66 -14.28
C PRO A 77 12.04 -2.78 -15.04
N PHE A 78 11.51 -4.01 -15.04
CA PHE A 78 12.16 -5.12 -15.75
C PHE A 78 12.10 -4.96 -17.27
N ALA A 79 10.96 -4.54 -17.81
CA ALA A 79 10.79 -4.37 -19.25
C ALA A 79 11.63 -3.20 -19.81
N LYS A 80 11.70 -2.07 -19.08
CA LYS A 80 12.30 -0.83 -19.60
C LYS A 80 13.74 -0.59 -19.14
N LEU A 81 14.11 -1.08 -17.96
CA LEU A 81 15.45 -0.87 -17.39
C LEU A 81 16.26 -2.17 -17.31
N GLY A 82 15.67 -3.30 -17.69
CA GLY A 82 16.33 -4.60 -17.72
C GLY A 82 17.41 -4.75 -18.80
N PRO A 83 18.12 -5.90 -18.79
CA PRO A 83 19.24 -6.15 -19.71
C PRO A 83 18.80 -6.26 -21.17
N LEU A 84 17.61 -6.82 -21.43
CA LEU A 84 17.06 -7.04 -22.77
C LEU A 84 16.19 -5.89 -23.28
N ARG A 85 16.23 -4.71 -22.63
CA ARG A 85 15.34 -3.57 -22.92
C ARG A 85 15.34 -3.08 -24.37
N ASN A 86 16.42 -3.32 -25.11
CA ASN A 86 16.59 -2.90 -26.51
C ASN A 86 16.36 -4.04 -27.51
N SER A 87 15.84 -5.19 -27.07
CA SER A 87 15.51 -6.31 -27.95
C SER A 87 14.00 -6.42 -28.16
N ASP A 88 13.59 -7.10 -29.22
CA ASP A 88 12.17 -7.35 -29.53
C ASP A 88 11.45 -8.11 -28.40
N ASN A 89 12.21 -8.86 -27.60
CA ASN A 89 11.71 -9.65 -26.47
C ASN A 89 11.77 -8.90 -25.13
N ALA A 90 12.01 -7.59 -25.12
CA ALA A 90 12.11 -6.78 -23.89
C ALA A 90 10.89 -6.94 -22.96
N ASN A 91 9.68 -6.84 -23.52
CA ASN A 91 8.44 -6.97 -22.75
C ASN A 91 8.25 -8.40 -22.21
N LEU A 92 8.61 -9.42 -23.00
CA LEU A 92 8.50 -10.81 -22.57
C LEU A 92 9.48 -11.12 -21.42
N ALA A 93 10.72 -10.62 -21.51
CA ALA A 93 11.68 -10.71 -20.41
C ALA A 93 11.16 -10.00 -19.16
N GLY A 94 10.56 -8.81 -19.33
CA GLY A 94 9.92 -8.06 -18.25
C GLY A 94 8.82 -8.84 -17.54
N LEU A 95 7.95 -9.53 -18.30
CA LEU A 95 6.89 -10.38 -17.76
C LEU A 95 7.44 -11.54 -16.92
N LEU A 96 8.42 -12.28 -17.46
CA LEU A 96 9.00 -13.43 -16.77
C LEU A 96 9.72 -13.02 -15.48
N SER A 97 10.46 -11.91 -15.51
CA SER A 97 11.12 -11.37 -14.32
C SER A 97 10.11 -10.88 -13.27
N ALA A 98 9.03 -10.22 -13.68
CA ALA A 98 7.97 -9.78 -12.77
C ALA A 98 7.26 -10.96 -12.11
N ILE A 99 6.89 -12.00 -12.88
CA ILE A 99 6.29 -13.23 -12.34
C ILE A 99 7.27 -13.91 -11.38
N GLY A 100 8.55 -14.02 -11.74
CA GLY A 100 9.58 -14.59 -10.88
C GLY A 100 9.67 -13.87 -9.52
N LEU A 101 9.63 -12.54 -9.53
CA LEU A 101 9.62 -11.76 -8.28
C LEU A 101 8.33 -11.97 -7.48
N VAL A 102 7.16 -12.02 -8.13
CA VAL A 102 5.88 -12.32 -7.45
C VAL A 102 5.91 -13.70 -6.79
N VAL A 103 6.50 -14.71 -7.44
CA VAL A 103 6.70 -16.05 -6.86
C VAL A 103 7.60 -15.98 -5.61
N LEU A 104 8.71 -15.23 -5.65
CA LEU A 104 9.59 -15.04 -4.50
C LEU A 104 8.89 -14.31 -3.34
N LEU A 105 8.13 -13.25 -3.63
CA LEU A 105 7.34 -12.52 -2.64
C LEU A 105 6.27 -13.42 -2.01
N THR A 106 5.63 -14.27 -2.82
CA THR A 106 4.66 -15.27 -2.34
C THR A 106 5.33 -16.28 -1.42
N ALA A 107 6.51 -16.79 -1.78
CA ALA A 107 7.27 -17.70 -0.93
C ALA A 107 7.65 -17.03 0.40
N ALA A 108 8.05 -15.76 0.39
CA ALA A 108 8.33 -14.99 1.61
C ALA A 108 7.07 -14.82 2.50
N LEU A 109 5.92 -14.53 1.91
CA LEU A 109 4.63 -14.46 2.64
C LEU A 109 4.28 -15.81 3.27
N SER A 110 4.44 -16.91 2.54
CA SER A 110 4.22 -18.26 3.06
C SER A 110 5.21 -18.61 4.19
N LEU A 111 6.48 -18.25 4.06
CA LEU A 111 7.46 -18.44 5.14
C LEU A 111 7.07 -17.65 6.38
N TYR A 112 6.70 -16.37 6.23
CA TYR A 112 6.21 -15.53 7.32
C TYR A 112 4.95 -16.11 7.97
N ALA A 113 4.02 -16.66 7.20
CA ALA A 113 2.83 -17.34 7.74
C ALA A 113 3.22 -18.52 8.66
N ASN A 114 4.28 -19.24 8.30
CA ASN A 114 4.76 -20.42 9.02
C ASN A 114 5.57 -20.10 10.28
N THR A 115 5.98 -18.85 10.51
CA THR A 115 6.69 -18.46 11.74
C THR A 115 5.77 -18.09 12.90
N ASN A 116 4.44 -18.25 12.75
CA ASN A 116 3.41 -17.83 13.71
C ASN A 116 3.53 -16.34 14.06
N PRO A 117 3.22 -15.46 13.08
CA PRO A 117 3.43 -14.03 13.24
C PRO A 117 2.57 -13.43 14.35
N PRO A 118 3.05 -12.38 15.04
CA PRO A 118 2.26 -11.65 16.00
C PRO A 118 1.07 -10.97 15.32
N LYS A 119 0.06 -10.62 16.14
CA LYS A 119 -1.16 -9.95 15.65
C LYS A 119 -0.83 -8.60 15.00
N ALA A 120 -1.67 -8.20 14.04
CA ALA A 120 -1.58 -6.89 13.44
C ALA A 120 -1.79 -5.79 14.49
N LEU A 121 -0.93 -4.77 14.47
CA LEU A 121 -0.93 -3.68 15.44
C LEU A 121 -1.90 -2.57 15.03
N ALA A 122 -2.56 -1.99 16.03
CA ALA A 122 -3.34 -0.76 15.86
C ALA A 122 -2.43 0.47 15.88
N SER A 123 -2.88 1.55 15.24
CA SER A 123 -2.19 2.85 15.24
C SER A 123 -3.21 4.00 15.21
N VAL A 124 -2.73 5.24 15.36
CA VAL A 124 -3.56 6.45 15.22
C VAL A 124 -4.28 6.49 13.87
N THR A 125 -3.62 6.04 12.80
CA THR A 125 -4.19 6.03 11.45
C THR A 125 -5.21 4.91 11.27
N VAL A 126 -4.91 3.72 11.80
CA VAL A 126 -5.76 2.52 11.71
C VAL A 126 -6.03 2.00 13.13
N PRO A 127 -7.09 2.50 13.80
CA PRO A 127 -7.40 2.10 15.16
C PRO A 127 -7.83 0.63 15.28
N ASN A 128 -8.50 0.12 14.24
CA ASN A 128 -9.08 -1.22 14.21
C ASN A 128 -8.52 -2.00 13.01
N PRO A 129 -7.30 -2.57 13.12
CA PRO A 129 -6.76 -3.40 12.05
C PRO A 129 -7.63 -4.66 11.87
N PRO A 130 -7.79 -5.18 10.63
CA PRO A 130 -8.59 -6.37 10.38
C PRO A 130 -8.07 -7.60 11.12
N ALA A 131 -8.74 -7.95 12.22
CA ALA A 131 -8.34 -9.04 13.09
C ALA A 131 -8.55 -10.42 12.47
N ASP A 132 -9.39 -10.51 11.44
CA ASP A 132 -9.71 -11.70 10.66
C ASP A 132 -8.65 -12.00 9.59
N ALA A 133 -7.99 -10.96 9.06
CA ALA A 133 -7.10 -11.10 7.91
C ALA A 133 -5.64 -11.43 8.25
N PHE A 134 -5.11 -10.98 9.39
CA PHE A 134 -3.67 -11.01 9.66
C PHE A 134 -3.26 -11.64 10.99
N ASN A 135 -4.16 -12.36 11.65
CA ASN A 135 -3.91 -12.93 12.98
C ASN A 135 -3.73 -14.44 13.01
N SER A 136 -3.84 -15.12 11.87
CA SER A 136 -3.69 -16.58 11.80
C SER A 136 -2.77 -17.00 10.65
N LYS A 137 -2.09 -18.11 10.85
CA LYS A 137 -1.30 -18.79 9.81
C LYS A 137 -2.16 -19.12 8.59
N GLU A 138 -3.40 -19.54 8.79
CA GLU A 138 -4.32 -19.89 7.71
C GLU A 138 -4.66 -18.65 6.86
N SER A 139 -4.97 -17.53 7.51
CA SER A 139 -5.23 -16.25 6.82
C SER A 139 -4.01 -15.82 6.00
N TRP A 140 -2.80 -15.86 6.58
CA TRP A 140 -1.58 -15.50 5.84
C TRP A 140 -1.27 -16.44 4.67
N ASN A 141 -1.53 -17.75 4.80
CA ASN A 141 -1.37 -18.68 3.67
C ASN A 141 -2.40 -18.43 2.57
N ASN A 142 -3.66 -18.15 2.90
CA ASN A 142 -4.68 -17.77 1.92
C ASN A 142 -4.32 -16.46 1.22
N PHE A 143 -3.78 -15.50 1.99
CA PHE A 143 -3.25 -14.25 1.46
C PHE A 143 -2.13 -14.52 0.44
N ALA A 144 -1.16 -15.36 0.75
CA ALA A 144 -0.06 -15.70 -0.16
C ALA A 144 -0.56 -16.32 -1.47
N SER A 145 -1.42 -17.33 -1.40
CA SER A 145 -1.98 -17.98 -2.60
C SER A 145 -2.75 -17.01 -3.49
N SER A 146 -3.56 -16.14 -2.89
CA SER A 146 -4.35 -15.14 -3.60
C SER A 146 -3.48 -14.00 -4.17
N PHE A 147 -2.40 -13.63 -3.47
CA PHE A 147 -1.42 -12.64 -3.92
C PHE A 147 -0.70 -13.12 -5.19
N LEU A 148 -0.34 -14.40 -5.27
CA LEU A 148 0.29 -14.99 -6.45
C LEU A 148 -0.61 -14.87 -7.69
N ILE A 149 -1.88 -15.25 -7.55
CA ILE A 149 -2.88 -15.18 -8.63
C ILE A 149 -3.04 -13.72 -9.09
N GLY A 150 -3.23 -12.80 -8.14
CA GLY A 150 -3.33 -11.37 -8.44
C GLY A 150 -2.07 -10.84 -9.12
N GLY A 151 -0.89 -11.17 -8.61
CA GLY A 151 0.40 -10.69 -9.13
C GLY A 151 0.72 -11.17 -10.53
N ILE A 152 0.47 -12.45 -10.83
CA ILE A 152 0.60 -12.96 -12.21
C ILE A 152 -0.41 -12.23 -13.12
N GLY A 153 -1.67 -12.11 -12.70
CA GLY A 153 -2.69 -11.40 -13.46
C GLY A 153 -2.32 -9.94 -13.78
N GLY A 154 -1.85 -9.19 -12.78
CA GLY A 154 -1.42 -7.80 -12.94
C GLY A 154 -0.24 -7.67 -13.92
N ALA A 155 0.77 -8.53 -13.80
CA ALA A 155 1.94 -8.51 -14.69
C ALA A 155 1.56 -8.85 -16.14
N VAL A 156 0.67 -9.83 -16.34
CA VAL A 156 0.16 -10.22 -17.65
C VAL A 156 -0.64 -9.08 -18.29
N VAL A 157 -1.50 -8.40 -17.52
CA VAL A 157 -2.23 -7.21 -18.01
C VAL A 157 -1.26 -6.11 -18.43
N ALA A 158 -0.23 -5.80 -17.63
CA ALA A 158 0.78 -4.81 -18.00
C ALA A 158 1.54 -5.20 -19.28
N TYR A 159 1.91 -6.47 -19.42
CA TYR A 159 2.53 -7.01 -20.64
C TYR A 159 1.65 -6.84 -21.87
N PHE A 160 0.37 -7.20 -21.81
CA PHE A 160 -0.54 -7.07 -22.96
C PHE A 160 -0.79 -5.60 -23.32
N VAL A 161 -1.02 -4.72 -22.33
CA VAL A 161 -1.25 -3.29 -22.59
C VAL A 161 -0.02 -2.66 -23.25
N THR A 162 1.18 -2.97 -22.76
CA THR A 162 2.42 -2.36 -23.30
C THR A 162 2.87 -2.97 -24.61
N SER A 163 2.67 -4.27 -24.82
CA SER A 163 3.05 -4.93 -26.08
C SER A 163 2.10 -4.60 -27.23
N ASN A 164 0.82 -4.34 -26.92
CA ASN A 164 -0.18 -3.97 -27.91
C ASN A 164 -0.48 -2.46 -27.92
N LEU A 165 0.37 -1.64 -27.29
CA LEU A 165 0.10 -0.20 -27.16
C LEU A 165 -0.05 0.49 -28.52
N GLY A 166 0.72 0.09 -29.54
CA GLY A 166 0.57 0.61 -30.89
C GLY A 166 -0.77 0.28 -31.53
N LEU A 167 -1.31 -0.92 -31.29
CA LEU A 167 -2.66 -1.30 -31.72
C LEU A 167 -3.72 -0.49 -30.97
N ILE A 168 -3.55 -0.32 -29.65
CA ILE A 168 -4.46 0.47 -28.82
C ILE A 168 -4.50 1.92 -29.32
N GLN A 169 -3.35 2.53 -29.58
CA GLN A 169 -3.27 3.89 -30.13
C GLN A 169 -3.97 3.98 -31.49
N GLY A 170 -3.76 3.00 -32.38
CA GLY A 170 -4.43 2.95 -33.69
C GLY A 170 -5.96 2.83 -33.64
N LEU A 171 -6.54 2.41 -32.50
CA LEU A 171 -7.99 2.42 -32.29
C LEU A 171 -8.53 3.80 -31.89
N PHE A 172 -7.68 4.67 -31.34
CA PHE A 172 -8.06 6.00 -30.84
C PHE A 172 -7.59 7.17 -31.72
N GLY A 173 -6.81 6.90 -32.77
CA GLY A 173 -6.32 7.89 -33.74
C GLY A 173 -4.85 8.20 -33.58
#